data_AF-A0A4Q1KWP4-F1
#
_entry.id   AF-A0A4Q1KWP4-F1
#
_cell.length_a   1.000
_cell.length_b   1.000
_cell.length_c   1.000
_cell.angle_alpha   90.00
_cell.angle_beta   90.00
_cell.angle_gamma   90.00
#
_symmetry.space_group_name_H-M   'P 1'
#
loop_
_entity.id
_entity.type
_entity.pdbx_description
1 polymer ?
#
loop_
_entity_poly.entity_id
_entity_poly.type
_entity_poly.pdbx_seq_one_letter_code
_entity_poly.pdbx_strand_id
1 'polypeptide(L)' 'MKKYIILTPEGETLSPNGNEVENLQVLGIVEAVKDENEAIVKLLQENEWIIDAEFNVAEFICYEIV' A
#
# COMPACT_ATOMS: atom_id res chain seq x y z
N MET A 1 15.41 -1.87 13.15
CA MET A 1 14.50 -2.35 12.10
C MET A 1 13.38 -1.35 11.99
N LYS A 2 12.93 -1.10 10.78
CA LYS A 2 11.94 -0.06 10.46
C LYS A 2 10.55 -0.67 10.25
N LYS A 3 9.57 0.22 10.25
CA LYS A 3 8.17 -0.06 9.94
C LYS A 3 7.71 0.93 8.88
N TYR A 4 6.94 0.45 7.91
CA TYR A 4 6.43 1.27 6.82
C TYR A 4 4.93 1.05 6.65
N ILE A 5 4.22 2.10 6.27
CA ILE A 5 2.87 2.03 5.71
C ILE A 5 2.97 2.30 4.20
N ILE A 6 2.34 1.45 3.40
CA ILE A 6 2.36 1.52 1.95
C ILE A 6 0.95 1.87 1.48
N LEU A 7 0.84 2.96 0.73
CA LEU A 7 -0.41 3.51 0.24
C LEU A 7 -0.45 3.45 -1.29
N THR A 8 -1.65 3.49 -1.85
CA THR A 8 -1.89 3.66 -3.28
C THR A 8 -2.98 4.71 -3.53
N PRO A 9 -2.84 5.54 -4.57
CA PRO A 9 -3.95 6.36 -5.08
C PRO A 9 -4.91 5.57 -5.97
N GLU A 10 -4.57 4.33 -6.34
CA GLU A 10 -5.41 3.49 -7.18
C GLU A 10 -6.61 2.91 -6.42
N GLY A 11 -7.60 2.48 -7.19
CA GLY A 11 -8.84 1.91 -6.68
C GLY A 11 -9.94 2.96 -6.53
N GLU A 12 -11.16 2.47 -6.41
CA GLU A 12 -12.34 3.31 -6.17
C GLU A 12 -12.65 3.32 -4.68
N THR A 13 -12.90 4.52 -4.14
CA THR A 13 -13.38 4.68 -2.76
C THR A 13 -14.75 5.33 -2.76
N LEU A 14 -15.67 4.72 -2.03
CA LEU A 14 -17.01 5.28 -1.79
C LEU A 14 -17.14 5.77 -0.35
N SER A 15 -17.73 6.94 -0.17
CA SER A 15 -18.15 7.44 1.14
C SER A 15 -19.27 6.57 1.74
N PRO A 16 -19.61 6.71 3.03
CA PRO A 16 -20.70 5.93 3.66
C PRO A 16 -22.08 6.14 3.03
N ASN A 17 -22.27 7.23 2.29
CA ASN A 17 -23.48 7.53 1.53
C ASN A 17 -23.34 7.20 0.02
N GLY A 18 -22.29 6.50 -0.39
CA GLY A 18 -22.12 5.95 -1.73
C GLY A 18 -21.59 6.91 -2.79
N ASN A 19 -21.02 8.05 -2.41
CA ASN A 19 -20.39 8.96 -3.37
C ASN A 19 -18.93 8.55 -3.59
N GLU A 20 -18.47 8.62 -4.84
CA GLU A 20 -17.05 8.50 -5.15
C GLU A 20 -16.27 9.63 -4.47
N VAL A 21 -15.17 9.24 -3.83
CA VAL A 21 -14.26 10.15 -3.15
C VAL A 21 -12.82 9.79 -3.51
N GLU A 22 -12.04 10.82 -3.79
CA GLU A 22 -10.59 10.69 -3.91
C GLU A 22 -9.98 10.40 -2.53
N ASN A 23 -9.18 9.35 -2.43
CA ASN A 23 -8.42 9.05 -1.22
C ASN A 23 -7.05 8.43 -1.54
N LEU A 24 -6.29 8.14 -0.49
CA LEU A 24 -5.21 7.17 -0.55
C LEU A 24 -5.63 5.93 0.25
N GLN A 25 -5.56 4.77 -0.38
CA GLN A 25 -5.87 3.49 0.25
C GLN A 25 -4.61 2.89 0.87
N VAL A 26 -4.76 2.22 2.01
CA VAL A 26 -3.66 1.48 2.64
C VAL A 26 -3.59 0.09 2.04
N LEU A 27 -2.49 -0.24 1.37
CA LEU A 27 -2.22 -1.60 0.87
C LEU A 27 -1.71 -2.52 1.98
N GLY A 28 -0.93 -1.98 2.90
CA GLY A 28 -0.45 -2.74 4.05
C GLY A 28 0.52 -1.97 4.94
N ILE A 29 0.84 -2.61 6.06
CA ILE A 29 1.85 -2.15 7.00
C ILE A 29 2.90 -3.25 7.13
N VAL A 30 4.15 -2.91 6.84
CA VAL A 30 5.26 -3.85 6.85
C VAL A 30 6.24 -3.51 7.96
N GLU A 31 6.63 -4.53 8.72
CA GLU A 31 7.54 -4.40 9.85
C GLU A 31 8.81 -5.22 9.64
N ALA A 32 9.82 -4.93 10.48
CA ALA A 32 11.07 -5.67 10.55
C ALA A 32 11.93 -5.60 9.27
N VAL A 33 11.90 -4.46 8.56
CA VAL A 33 12.64 -4.22 7.30
C VAL A 33 13.73 -3.16 7.47
N LYS A 34 14.69 -3.11 6.55
CA LYS A 34 15.83 -2.17 6.56
C LYS A 34 15.50 -0.85 5.87
N ASP A 35 14.72 -0.91 4.81
CA ASP A 35 14.39 0.22 3.94
C ASP A 35 13.05 0.03 3.22
N GLU A 36 12.67 1.04 2.45
CA GLU A 36 11.43 1.11 1.66
C GLU A 36 11.35 0.02 0.59
N ASN A 37 12.45 -0.31 -0.09
CA ASN A 37 12.46 -1.33 -1.12
C ASN A 37 12.18 -2.71 -0.53
N GLU A 38 12.82 -3.04 0.59
CA GLU A 38 12.54 -4.28 1.32
C GLU A 38 11.10 -4.32 1.83
N ALA A 39 10.53 -3.18 2.22
CA ALA A 39 9.12 -3.08 2.60
C ALA A 39 8.18 -3.44 1.45
N ILE A 40 8.39 -2.87 0.25
CA ILE A 40 7.56 -3.14 -0.93
C ILE A 40 7.67 -4.59 -1.37
N VAL A 41 8.89 -5.14 -1.45
CA VAL A 41 9.11 -6.55 -1.82
C VAL A 41 8.40 -7.48 -0.85
N LYS A 42 8.54 -7.23 0.46
CA LYS A 42 7.89 -8.04 1.49
C LYS A 42 6.36 -7.92 1.43
N LEU A 43 5.81 -6.73 1.20
CA LEU A 43 4.37 -6.54 1.01
C LEU A 43 3.84 -7.44 -0.12
N LEU A 44 4.48 -7.38 -1.29
CA LEU A 44 4.04 -8.13 -2.48
C LEU A 44 4.19 -9.64 -2.32
N GLN A 45 5.24 -10.10 -1.61
CA GLN A 45 5.42 -11.53 -1.31
C GLN A 45 4.37 -12.08 -0.35
N GLU A 46 3.93 -11.27 0.61
CA GLU A 46 2.94 -11.66 1.62
C GLU A 46 1.49 -11.48 1.13
N ASN A 47 1.29 -10.77 0.01
CA ASN A 47 -0.02 -10.36 -0.50
C ASN A 47 -0.11 -10.52 -2.03
N GLU A 48 -0.21 -11.78 -2.50
CA GLU A 48 -0.33 -12.08 -3.95
C GLU A 48 -1.51 -11.36 -4.62
N TRP A 49 -2.59 -11.09 -3.87
CA TRP A 49 -3.77 -10.37 -4.36
C TRP A 49 -3.47 -8.98 -4.92
N ILE A 50 -2.40 -8.31 -4.46
CA ILE A 50 -2.00 -6.99 -4.97
C ILE A 50 -1.53 -7.09 -6.42
N ILE A 51 -0.81 -8.17 -6.74
CA ILE A 51 -0.35 -8.44 -8.10
C ILE A 51 -1.52 -8.91 -8.96
N ASP A 52 -2.37 -9.80 -8.43
CA ASP A 52 -3.53 -10.32 -9.15
C ASP A 52 -4.55 -9.21 -9.49
N ALA A 53 -4.64 -8.18 -8.65
CA ALA A 53 -5.47 -6.99 -8.88
C ALA A 53 -4.80 -5.94 -9.78
N GLU A 54 -3.61 -6.22 -10.31
CA GLU A 54 -2.87 -5.40 -11.27
C GLU A 54 -2.49 -3.99 -10.78
N PHE A 55 -2.30 -3.80 -9.47
CA PHE A 55 -1.84 -2.52 -8.92
C PHE A 55 -0.47 -2.11 -9.49
N ASN A 56 -0.32 -0.84 -9.83
CA ASN A 56 0.93 -0.29 -10.33
C ASN A 56 1.89 0.05 -9.18
N VAL A 57 2.87 -0.83 -8.97
CA VAL A 57 3.92 -0.67 -7.94
C VAL A 57 4.64 0.68 -8.03
N ALA A 58 4.74 1.29 -9.22
CA ALA A 58 5.39 2.59 -9.37
C ALA A 58 4.60 3.77 -8.75
N GLU A 59 3.30 3.59 -8.51
CA GLU A 59 2.42 4.57 -7.87
C GLU A 59 2.35 4.40 -6.34
N PHE A 60 3.06 3.41 -5.78
CA PHE A 60 3.04 3.18 -4.34
C PHE A 60 3.73 4.32 -3.60
N ILE A 61 3.10 4.75 -2.51
CA ILE A 61 3.61 5.78 -1.62
C ILE A 61 3.99 5.10 -0.31
N CYS A 62 5.28 5.17 0.06
CA CYS A 62 5.79 4.52 1.26
C CYS A 62 6.18 5.55 2.32
N TYR A 63 5.66 5.40 3.53
CA TYR A 63 6.02 6.24 4.68
C TYR A 63 6.59 5.40 5.82
N GLU A 64 7.75 5.81 6.34
CA GLU A 64 8.31 5.22 7.57
C GLU A 64 7.46 5.65 8.78
N ILE A 65 7.10 4.67 9.62
CA ILE A 65 6.36 4.89 10.86
C ILE A 65 7.38 4.89 12.00
N VAL A 66 7.50 6.02 12.70
CA VAL A 66 8.45 6.27 13.80
C VAL A 66 7.76 6.21 15.16
#